data_AF-A0A8B6ZX19-F1
#
_entry.id   AF-A0A8B6ZX19-F1
#
_cell.length_a   1.000
_cell.length_b   1.000
_cell.length_c   1.000
_cell.angle_alpha   90.00
_cell.angle_beta   90.00
_cell.angle_gamma   90.00
#
_symmetry.space_group_name_H-M   'P 1'
#
loop_
_entity.id
_entity.type
_entity.pdbx_description
1 polymer ?
#
loop_
_entity_poly.entity_id
_entity_poly.type
_entity_poly.pdbx_seq_one_letter_code
_entity_poly.pdbx_strand_id
1 'polypeptide(L)'
;MAVDNSTEDIHAPGPQLNLIDIIVITFYFALNMAVGIWSACRASRNTVSGYFLAGRDMTWWPIGASLFASSEGSGLFIGLAGSGAAGGLAVAGFEWNATYVLLALAWVFVPIYISSEIVTMPEYIQKRYGGQRICMYLSILSLLLSVFTKISIDLYAGALFVHICLGWNFYLSTTLMLVVTALYTIAGGLAAVIYTDALQTFIMVVGAVILTVKAFNQIGGYDQLEAAYARAIPAKTIANTTCHLPRTDAMHMFRDPYNADLPWTGMTFGLTIMATWYWCTDQVIVQRSLSARDLNHAKAGSILASYLKMLPMGLIIMPGMISRALYPGSHIYEERKGLSLSLPDDVGCVVPSECLRACGAEIGCSNIAYPKLVIELMPTGLRGLMIAVMMAALMSSLTSIFNSSSTLFTMDIWRRLRPSAGERELLLVGRLVIVVLIGVSVAWIPILQGSNSGQLFIYMQSVTSSLAPPVTAVFVLGIFWQRANEQGAFWGLMVGLAVGAGRLVLEFLHPAPPCGAPDTQPALLRSIHYLHFAIVLFALSSAAVVAGSLLTPAPQGAQIENLTWWTLPQVLPFRAKAGDGQTPQKHAFWARVCGFNAILLMCINIFFYAYFA
;
A
#
# COMPACT_ATOMS: atom_id res chain seq x y z
N MET A 1 22.64 32.15 6.11
CA MET A 1 24.02 31.71 6.43
C MET A 1 24.52 30.93 5.23
N ALA A 2 25.76 31.23 4.80
CA ALA A 2 26.30 30.90 3.49
C ALA A 2 26.31 29.39 3.20
N VAL A 3 25.93 29.07 1.96
CA VAL A 3 25.99 27.73 1.35
C VAL A 3 27.46 27.40 1.13
N ASP A 4 27.97 26.43 1.90
CA ASP A 4 29.27 25.85 1.64
C ASP A 4 29.12 24.81 0.53
N ASN A 5 29.83 25.05 -0.58
CA ASN A 5 29.68 24.37 -1.86
C ASN A 5 30.89 23.46 -2.10
N SER A 6 31.27 22.68 -1.07
CA SER A 6 32.31 21.67 -1.15
C SER A 6 31.69 20.31 -1.46
N THR A 7 31.58 20.01 -2.75
CA THR A 7 31.35 18.69 -3.31
C THR A 7 32.55 17.78 -3.05
N GLU A 8 32.56 17.12 -1.88
CA GLU A 8 33.21 15.82 -1.71
C GLU A 8 32.10 14.84 -1.29
N ASP A 9 31.75 13.93 -2.20
CA ASP A 9 30.78 12.86 -1.97
C ASP A 9 31.29 11.92 -0.86
N ILE A 10 31.02 12.24 0.40
CA ILE A 10 31.10 11.31 1.54
C ILE A 10 29.83 10.44 1.55
N HIS A 11 29.48 9.87 0.40
CA HIS A 11 28.43 8.88 0.27
C HIS A 11 29.08 7.52 0.39
N ALA A 12 28.94 6.89 1.56
CA ALA A 12 29.61 5.64 1.91
C ALA A 12 29.57 4.61 0.77
N PRO A 13 30.71 4.04 0.33
CA PRO A 13 30.72 3.01 -0.70
C PRO A 13 30.09 1.74 -0.14
N GLY A 14 28.85 1.47 -0.54
CA GLY A 14 28.15 0.21 -0.24
C GLY A 14 28.82 -0.99 -0.93
N PRO A 15 28.58 -2.22 -0.44
CA PRO A 15 29.30 -3.42 -0.88
C PRO A 15 29.08 -3.69 -2.37
N GLN A 16 30.17 -3.81 -3.12
CA GLN A 16 30.14 -4.18 -4.53
C GLN A 16 29.38 -5.51 -4.70
N LEU A 17 28.30 -5.48 -5.50
CA LEU A 17 27.56 -6.70 -5.87
C LEU A 17 28.56 -7.71 -6.41
N ASN A 18 28.51 -8.94 -5.88
CA ASN A 18 29.36 -10.00 -6.40
C ASN A 18 28.87 -10.38 -7.80
N LEU A 19 29.74 -10.92 -8.66
CA LEU A 19 29.37 -11.42 -9.98
C LEU A 19 28.18 -12.39 -9.92
N ILE A 20 28.12 -13.23 -8.87
CA ILE A 20 26.98 -14.13 -8.62
C ILE A 20 25.68 -13.35 -8.39
N ASP A 21 25.72 -12.26 -7.62
CA ASP A 21 24.53 -11.41 -7.40
C ASP A 21 24.02 -10.83 -8.73
N ILE A 22 24.94 -10.34 -9.58
CA ILE A 22 24.60 -9.75 -10.89
C ILE A 22 23.99 -10.80 -11.83
N ILE A 23 24.54 -12.02 -11.87
CA ILE A 23 24.00 -13.13 -12.68
C ILE A 23 22.57 -13.45 -12.22
N VAL A 24 22.35 -13.56 -10.91
CA VAL A 24 21.03 -13.86 -10.34
C VAL A 24 20.02 -12.75 -10.65
N ILE A 25 20.41 -11.48 -10.49
CA ILE A 25 19.58 -10.32 -10.83
C ILE A 25 19.19 -10.35 -12.32
N THR A 26 20.16 -10.59 -13.20
CA THR A 26 19.95 -10.62 -14.65
C THR A 26 19.01 -11.76 -15.05
N PHE A 27 19.22 -12.96 -14.50
CA PHE A 27 18.35 -14.10 -14.73
C PHE A 27 16.92 -13.85 -14.24
N TYR A 28 16.78 -13.23 -13.06
CA TYR A 28 15.47 -12.87 -12.51
C TYR A 28 14.70 -11.89 -13.40
N PHE A 29 15.35 -10.83 -13.89
CA PHE A 29 14.68 -9.89 -14.79
C PHE A 29 14.36 -10.51 -16.15
N ALA A 30 15.23 -11.38 -16.68
CA ALA A 30 14.95 -12.14 -17.89
C ALA A 30 13.74 -13.07 -17.72
N LEU A 31 13.62 -13.75 -16.58
CA LEU A 31 12.46 -14.60 -16.26
C LEU A 31 11.16 -13.78 -16.17
N ASN A 32 11.18 -12.64 -15.49
CA ASN A 32 10.00 -11.76 -15.40
C ASN A 32 9.58 -11.23 -16.77
N MET A 33 10.55 -10.83 -17.59
CA MET A 33 10.29 -10.41 -18.97
C MET A 33 9.68 -11.55 -19.78
N ALA A 34 10.20 -12.78 -19.65
CA ALA A 34 9.69 -13.95 -20.35
C ALA A 34 8.24 -14.27 -19.95
N VAL A 35 7.92 -14.26 -18.65
CA VAL A 35 6.54 -14.47 -18.15
C VAL A 35 5.61 -13.36 -18.63
N GLY A 36 6.07 -12.10 -18.59
CA GLY A 36 5.32 -10.95 -19.07
C GLY A 36 5.00 -11.04 -20.56
N ILE A 37 5.98 -11.33 -21.41
CA ILE A 37 5.82 -11.50 -22.86
C ILE A 37 4.90 -12.69 -23.16
N TRP A 38 5.15 -13.85 -22.52
CA TRP A 38 4.33 -15.05 -22.70
C TRP A 38 2.86 -14.80 -22.40
N SER A 39 2.57 -14.16 -21.27
CA SER A 39 1.19 -13.82 -20.88
C SER A 39 0.57 -12.82 -21.86
N ALA A 40 1.33 -11.81 -22.26
CA ALA A 40 0.83 -10.74 -23.10
C ALA A 40 0.61 -11.15 -24.57
N CYS A 41 1.32 -12.17 -25.06
CA CYS A 41 1.05 -12.78 -26.37
C CYS A 41 -0.23 -13.62 -26.38
N ARG A 42 -0.67 -14.13 -25.21
CA ARG A 42 -1.88 -14.94 -25.07
C ARG A 42 -3.14 -14.10 -24.79
N ALA A 43 -2.97 -12.88 -24.29
CA ALA A 43 -4.05 -11.95 -24.03
C ALA A 43 -4.46 -11.15 -25.29
N SER A 44 -5.77 -10.96 -25.49
CA SER A 44 -6.30 -10.16 -26.60
C SER A 44 -6.08 -8.65 -26.38
N ARG A 45 -4.85 -8.18 -26.65
CA ARG A 45 -4.40 -6.78 -26.42
C ARG A 45 -5.17 -5.71 -27.19
N ASN A 46 -5.81 -6.06 -28.30
CA ASN A 46 -6.45 -5.08 -29.17
C ASN A 46 -7.80 -4.58 -28.66
N THR A 47 -8.32 -5.14 -27.56
CA THR A 47 -9.60 -4.72 -26.99
C THR A 47 -9.40 -4.12 -25.60
N VAL A 48 -10.25 -3.16 -25.26
CA VAL A 48 -10.33 -2.53 -23.94
C VAL A 48 -10.47 -3.58 -22.82
N SER A 49 -11.38 -4.55 -22.99
CA SER A 49 -11.62 -5.61 -21.99
C SER A 49 -10.40 -6.54 -21.81
N GLY A 50 -9.70 -6.86 -22.91
CA GLY A 50 -8.48 -7.66 -22.85
C GLY A 50 -7.33 -6.93 -22.15
N TYR A 51 -7.18 -5.62 -22.39
CA TYR A 51 -6.12 -4.81 -21.78
C TYR A 51 -6.38 -4.51 -20.30
N PHE A 52 -7.61 -4.08 -19.95
CA PHE A 52 -7.94 -3.61 -18.61
C PHE A 52 -8.58 -4.65 -17.67
N LEU A 53 -9.19 -5.72 -18.18
CA LEU A 53 -9.86 -6.73 -17.35
C LEU A 53 -9.25 -8.14 -17.50
N ALA A 54 -8.13 -8.25 -18.21
CA ALA A 54 -7.50 -9.53 -18.54
C ALA A 54 -8.50 -10.54 -19.16
N GLY A 55 -9.53 -10.04 -19.85
CA GLY A 55 -10.60 -10.87 -20.44
C GLY A 55 -11.50 -11.60 -19.43
N ARG A 56 -11.48 -11.23 -18.14
CA ARG A 56 -12.26 -11.85 -17.06
C ARG A 56 -12.10 -13.39 -16.99
N ASP A 57 -10.86 -13.86 -17.08
CA ASP A 57 -10.54 -15.30 -17.14
C ASP A 57 -9.44 -15.71 -16.14
N MET A 58 -9.21 -14.87 -15.13
CA MET A 58 -8.13 -15.12 -14.17
C MET A 58 -8.56 -16.16 -13.13
N THR A 59 -7.61 -17.03 -12.77
CA THR A 59 -7.80 -18.03 -11.71
C THR A 59 -7.53 -17.42 -10.33
N TRP A 60 -7.83 -18.13 -9.24
CA TRP A 60 -7.85 -17.54 -7.89
C TRP A 60 -6.44 -17.23 -7.34
N TRP A 61 -5.45 -18.08 -7.65
CA TRP A 61 -4.12 -17.96 -7.07
C TRP A 61 -3.32 -16.76 -7.61
N PRO A 62 -3.32 -16.40 -8.91
CA PRO A 62 -2.66 -15.19 -9.38
C PRO A 62 -3.38 -13.94 -8.89
N ILE A 63 -4.72 -13.99 -8.78
CA ILE A 63 -5.50 -12.87 -8.21
C ILE A 63 -5.09 -12.61 -6.77
N GLY A 64 -5.07 -13.64 -5.92
CA GLY A 64 -4.70 -13.46 -4.51
C GLY A 64 -3.26 -12.98 -4.32
N ALA A 65 -2.32 -13.54 -5.09
CA ALA A 65 -0.94 -13.09 -5.06
C ALA A 65 -0.78 -11.64 -5.58
N SER A 66 -1.50 -11.29 -6.65
CA SER A 66 -1.47 -9.93 -7.21
C SER A 66 -2.16 -8.90 -6.31
N LEU A 67 -3.26 -9.26 -5.63
CA LEU A 67 -3.88 -8.43 -4.60
C LEU A 67 -2.90 -8.11 -3.46
N PHE A 68 -2.14 -9.12 -3.02
CA PHE A 68 -1.07 -8.93 -2.04
C PHE A 68 0.05 -8.05 -2.62
N ALA A 69 0.71 -8.47 -3.70
CA ALA A 69 1.84 -7.74 -4.31
C ALA A 69 1.54 -6.26 -4.58
N SER A 70 0.34 -5.97 -5.10
CA SER A 70 -0.08 -4.59 -5.43
C SER A 70 -0.40 -3.74 -4.21
N SER A 71 -0.68 -4.39 -3.07
CA SER A 71 -0.82 -3.68 -1.81
C SER A 71 0.51 -3.45 -1.10
N GLU A 72 1.45 -4.38 -1.28
CA GLU A 72 2.67 -4.37 -0.48
C GLU A 72 3.84 -3.61 -1.11
N GLY A 73 3.97 -3.60 -2.43
CA GLY A 73 4.98 -2.82 -3.18
C GLY A 73 6.27 -2.45 -2.45
N SER A 74 6.69 -1.18 -2.57
CA SER A 74 7.81 -0.58 -1.84
C SER A 74 7.46 -0.26 -0.39
N GLY A 75 6.20 0.14 -0.18
CA GLY A 75 5.69 0.71 1.06
C GLY A 75 5.83 -0.25 2.25
N LEU A 76 5.73 -1.56 2.02
CA LEU A 76 5.88 -2.56 3.05
C LEU A 76 7.34 -2.73 3.52
N PHE A 77 8.26 -3.00 2.60
CA PHE A 77 9.65 -3.27 2.97
C PHE A 77 10.35 -2.05 3.56
N ILE A 78 10.01 -0.87 3.10
CA ILE A 78 10.67 0.36 3.52
C ILE A 78 9.84 1.04 4.61
N GLY A 79 8.57 1.31 4.33
CA GLY A 79 7.69 2.03 5.24
C GLY A 79 7.21 1.19 6.42
N LEU A 80 6.66 -0.01 6.19
CA LEU A 80 6.11 -0.86 7.26
C LEU A 80 7.23 -1.41 8.16
N ALA A 81 8.31 -1.91 7.57
CA ALA A 81 9.48 -2.33 8.34
C ALA A 81 10.11 -1.17 9.11
N GLY A 82 10.19 0.03 8.51
CA GLY A 82 10.70 1.22 9.17
C GLY A 82 9.80 1.73 10.30
N SER A 83 8.48 1.57 10.15
CA SER A 83 7.52 1.85 11.23
C SER A 83 7.64 0.82 12.35
N GLY A 84 7.89 -0.46 12.01
CA GLY A 84 8.22 -1.50 12.98
C GLY A 84 9.52 -1.20 13.74
N ALA A 85 10.57 -0.76 13.03
CA ALA A 85 11.83 -0.35 13.64
C ALA A 85 11.65 0.84 14.58
N ALA A 86 10.82 1.82 14.20
CA ALA A 86 10.61 3.03 14.99
C ALA A 86 9.66 2.83 16.19
N GLY A 87 8.57 2.09 15.99
CA GLY A 87 7.45 2.04 16.93
C GLY A 87 7.07 0.64 17.44
N GLY A 88 7.56 -0.46 16.85
CA GLY A 88 7.24 -1.83 17.27
C GLY A 88 6.04 -2.48 16.54
N LEU A 89 5.40 -3.46 17.20
CA LEU A 89 4.45 -4.40 16.58
C LEU A 89 3.09 -3.80 16.21
N ALA A 90 2.64 -2.71 16.85
CA ALA A 90 1.28 -2.18 16.64
C ALA A 90 0.96 -1.84 15.17
N VAL A 91 1.96 -1.52 14.35
CA VAL A 91 1.76 -1.24 12.93
C VAL A 91 1.26 -2.48 12.15
N ALA A 92 1.42 -3.70 12.68
CA ALA A 92 0.82 -4.91 12.11
C ALA A 92 -0.72 -4.87 12.11
N GLY A 93 -1.33 -4.00 12.93
CA GLY A 93 -2.77 -3.77 12.91
C GLY A 93 -3.31 -3.35 11.53
N PHE A 94 -2.51 -2.63 10.72
CA PHE A 94 -2.88 -2.29 9.35
C PHE A 94 -3.06 -3.53 8.46
N GLU A 95 -2.22 -4.53 8.64
CA GLU A 95 -2.22 -5.76 7.85
C GLU A 95 -3.31 -6.72 8.32
N TRP A 96 -3.46 -6.87 9.63
CA TRP A 96 -4.46 -7.78 10.17
C TRP A 96 -5.88 -7.27 10.05
N ASN A 97 -6.10 -5.95 10.11
CA ASN A 97 -7.41 -5.38 9.84
C ASN A 97 -7.83 -5.60 8.37
N ALA A 98 -6.87 -5.51 7.44
CA ALA A 98 -7.12 -5.75 6.02
C ALA A 98 -7.69 -7.16 5.76
N THR A 99 -7.34 -8.17 6.55
CA THR A 99 -7.91 -9.52 6.48
C THR A 99 -9.44 -9.51 6.57
N TYR A 100 -10.02 -8.79 7.54
CA TYR A 100 -11.48 -8.73 7.68
C TYR A 100 -12.15 -8.04 6.49
N VAL A 101 -11.53 -6.96 6.02
CA VAL A 101 -12.07 -6.18 4.91
C VAL A 101 -11.92 -6.91 3.57
N LEU A 102 -10.86 -7.68 3.36
CA LEU A 102 -10.73 -8.56 2.19
C LEU A 102 -11.78 -9.67 2.17
N LEU A 103 -12.18 -10.19 3.33
CA LEU A 103 -13.34 -11.08 3.42
C LEU A 103 -14.63 -10.31 3.11
N ALA A 104 -14.79 -9.07 3.58
CA ALA A 104 -15.92 -8.23 3.19
C ALA A 104 -15.95 -7.98 1.67
N LEU A 105 -14.80 -7.72 1.03
CA LEU A 105 -14.66 -7.58 -0.42
C LEU A 105 -15.27 -8.79 -1.14
N ALA A 106 -14.88 -9.99 -0.73
CA ALA A 106 -15.28 -11.25 -1.36
C ALA A 106 -16.78 -11.59 -1.20
N TRP A 107 -17.40 -11.28 -0.05
CA TRP A 107 -18.79 -11.65 0.23
C TRP A 107 -19.80 -10.53 0.02
N VAL A 108 -19.39 -9.26 0.13
CA VAL A 108 -20.29 -8.11 0.05
C VAL A 108 -20.10 -7.37 -1.27
N PHE A 109 -18.88 -6.88 -1.53
CA PHE A 109 -18.66 -5.89 -2.58
C PHE A 109 -18.53 -6.52 -3.97
N VAL A 110 -17.72 -7.57 -4.12
CA VAL A 110 -17.51 -8.25 -5.41
C VAL A 110 -18.81 -8.77 -6.04
N PRO A 111 -19.73 -9.43 -5.31
CA PRO A 111 -21.02 -9.84 -5.86
C PRO A 111 -21.80 -8.69 -6.51
N ILE A 112 -21.82 -7.51 -5.85
CA ILE A 112 -22.49 -6.30 -6.36
C ILE A 112 -21.79 -5.83 -7.62
N TYR A 113 -20.48 -5.60 -7.56
CA TYR A 113 -19.73 -5.05 -8.69
C TYR A 113 -19.77 -5.92 -9.94
N ILE A 114 -19.72 -7.25 -9.79
CA ILE A 114 -19.87 -8.17 -10.91
C ILE A 114 -21.28 -8.10 -11.50
N SER A 115 -22.32 -8.05 -10.65
CA SER A 115 -23.71 -7.94 -11.12
C SER A 115 -24.00 -6.64 -11.89
N SER A 116 -23.26 -5.58 -11.57
CA SER A 116 -23.39 -4.26 -12.20
C SER A 116 -22.60 -4.10 -13.51
N GLU A 117 -21.84 -5.12 -13.91
CA GLU A 117 -20.99 -5.16 -15.12
C GLU A 117 -20.05 -3.96 -15.32
N ILE A 118 -19.59 -3.34 -14.23
CA ILE A 118 -18.74 -2.15 -14.26
C ILE A 118 -17.30 -2.47 -14.67
N VAL A 119 -16.58 -1.43 -15.10
CA VAL A 119 -15.13 -1.44 -15.27
C VAL A 119 -14.44 -0.57 -14.22
N THR A 120 -15.05 0.56 -13.84
CA THR A 120 -14.47 1.50 -12.88
C THR A 120 -15.36 1.69 -11.64
N MET A 121 -14.73 2.00 -10.50
CA MET A 121 -15.46 2.30 -9.26
C MET A 121 -16.31 3.58 -9.36
N PRO A 122 -15.84 4.66 -10.03
CA PRO A 122 -16.70 5.80 -10.33
C PRO A 122 -17.91 5.47 -11.23
N GLU A 123 -17.78 4.51 -12.17
CA GLU A 123 -18.91 4.03 -12.98
C GLU A 123 -19.99 3.36 -12.11
N TYR A 124 -19.61 2.59 -11.08
CA TYR A 124 -20.57 2.04 -10.11
C TYR A 124 -21.37 3.14 -9.42
N ILE A 125 -20.67 4.17 -8.92
CA ILE A 125 -21.31 5.31 -8.27
C ILE A 125 -22.21 6.07 -9.23
N GLN A 126 -21.82 6.20 -10.50
CA GLN A 126 -22.67 6.77 -11.53
C GLN A 126 -23.96 5.96 -11.74
N LYS A 127 -23.88 4.62 -11.79
CA LYS A 127 -25.08 3.79 -11.91
C LYS A 127 -25.96 3.88 -10.65
N ARG A 128 -25.33 3.87 -9.47
CA ARG A 128 -26.01 3.88 -8.16
C ARG A 128 -26.69 5.20 -7.84
N TYR A 129 -26.04 6.32 -8.07
CA TYR A 129 -26.55 7.64 -7.68
C TYR A 129 -27.09 8.43 -8.87
N GLY A 130 -26.69 8.09 -10.10
CA GLY A 130 -26.97 8.90 -11.28
C GLY A 130 -26.08 10.15 -11.36
N GLY A 131 -26.35 10.98 -12.35
CA GLY A 131 -25.59 12.20 -12.60
C GLY A 131 -24.17 11.93 -13.09
N GLN A 132 -23.38 13.01 -13.23
CA GLN A 132 -21.98 12.93 -13.69
C GLN A 132 -21.00 13.57 -12.69
N ARG A 133 -21.51 14.41 -11.79
CA ARG A 133 -20.70 15.23 -10.87
C ARG A 133 -19.88 14.37 -9.92
N ILE A 134 -20.51 13.40 -9.27
CA ILE A 134 -19.85 12.50 -8.32
C ILE A 134 -18.81 11.63 -9.01
N CYS A 135 -19.12 11.09 -10.20
CA CYS A 135 -18.16 10.29 -10.96
C CYS A 135 -16.90 11.10 -11.29
N MET A 136 -17.05 12.32 -11.83
CA MET A 136 -15.91 13.18 -12.16
C MET A 136 -15.09 13.53 -10.91
N TYR A 137 -15.78 13.88 -9.82
CA TYR A 137 -15.15 14.15 -8.54
C TYR A 137 -14.30 12.97 -8.05
N LEU A 138 -14.87 11.76 -8.03
CA LEU A 138 -14.16 10.56 -7.57
C LEU A 138 -12.99 10.18 -8.46
N SER A 139 -13.13 10.30 -9.79
CA SER A 139 -12.02 10.03 -10.72
C SER A 139 -10.87 11.01 -10.52
N ILE A 140 -11.15 12.32 -10.37
CA ILE A 140 -10.12 13.33 -10.10
C ILE A 140 -9.47 13.09 -8.73
N LEU A 141 -10.27 12.87 -7.68
CA LEU A 141 -9.76 12.60 -6.34
C LEU A 141 -8.87 11.35 -6.31
N SER A 142 -9.27 10.27 -7.00
CA SER A 142 -8.50 9.03 -7.07
C SER A 142 -7.17 9.21 -7.82
N LEU A 143 -7.14 10.05 -8.87
CA LEU A 143 -5.90 10.40 -9.57
C LEU A 143 -4.97 11.23 -8.68
N LEU A 144 -5.51 12.22 -7.95
CA LEU A 144 -4.74 13.02 -6.99
C LEU A 144 -4.17 12.16 -5.86
N LEU A 145 -4.99 11.27 -5.28
CA LEU A 145 -4.52 10.31 -4.27
C LEU A 145 -3.45 9.39 -4.83
N SER A 146 -3.61 8.89 -6.05
CA SER A 146 -2.59 8.05 -6.69
C SER A 146 -1.24 8.77 -6.80
N VAL A 147 -1.21 10.07 -7.11
CA VAL A 147 0.02 10.87 -7.13
C VAL A 147 0.61 11.01 -5.73
N PHE A 148 -0.16 11.59 -4.80
CA PHE A 148 0.37 12.01 -3.50
C PHE A 148 0.64 10.86 -2.53
N THR A 149 -0.12 9.77 -2.61
CA THR A 149 0.01 8.67 -1.66
C THR A 149 0.66 7.43 -2.23
N LYS A 150 0.47 7.10 -3.52
CA LYS A 150 0.97 5.84 -4.08
C LYS A 150 2.24 6.04 -4.90
N ILE A 151 2.18 6.81 -5.98
CA ILE A 151 3.28 6.96 -6.95
C ILE A 151 4.49 7.62 -6.29
N SER A 152 4.33 8.78 -5.64
CA SER A 152 5.45 9.48 -5.02
C SER A 152 6.14 8.66 -3.92
N ILE A 153 5.36 7.90 -3.14
CA ILE A 153 5.87 7.04 -2.08
C ILE A 153 6.62 5.85 -2.66
N ASP A 154 6.05 5.16 -3.64
CA ASP A 154 6.70 4.01 -4.27
C ASP A 154 7.99 4.43 -5.00
N LEU A 155 7.99 5.61 -5.65
CA LEU A 155 9.17 6.19 -6.29
C LEU A 155 10.26 6.54 -5.28
N TYR A 156 9.90 7.19 -4.17
CA TYR A 156 10.83 7.57 -3.13
C TYR A 156 11.43 6.33 -2.45
N ALA A 157 10.60 5.40 -2.02
CA ALA A 157 11.02 4.14 -1.41
C ALA A 157 11.93 3.36 -2.37
N GLY A 158 11.54 3.25 -3.64
CA GLY A 158 12.36 2.55 -4.61
C GLY A 158 13.72 3.19 -4.88
N ALA A 159 13.77 4.52 -4.98
CA ALA A 159 15.03 5.24 -5.11
C ALA A 159 15.90 5.12 -3.85
N LEU A 160 15.30 5.19 -2.67
CA LEU A 160 16.00 4.97 -1.39
C LEU A 160 16.59 3.56 -1.32
N PHE A 161 15.84 2.54 -1.75
CA PHE A 161 16.32 1.16 -1.79
C PHE A 161 17.56 1.01 -2.67
N VAL A 162 17.50 1.51 -3.90
CA VAL A 162 18.61 1.42 -4.85
C VAL A 162 19.81 2.24 -4.35
N HIS A 163 19.58 3.40 -3.74
CA HIS A 163 20.62 4.21 -3.13
C HIS A 163 21.35 3.45 -2.01
N ILE A 164 20.61 2.84 -1.06
CA ILE A 164 21.19 2.10 0.06
C ILE A 164 21.87 0.81 -0.39
N CYS A 165 21.28 0.07 -1.35
CA CYS A 165 21.79 -1.22 -1.76
C CYS A 165 22.93 -1.16 -2.79
N LEU A 166 22.87 -0.20 -3.73
CA LEU A 166 23.83 -0.09 -4.84
C LEU A 166 24.78 1.11 -4.72
N GLY A 167 24.56 2.01 -3.76
CA GLY A 167 25.33 3.26 -3.62
C GLY A 167 25.11 4.25 -4.75
N TRP A 168 24.05 4.08 -5.56
CA TRP A 168 23.77 4.95 -6.69
C TRP A 168 23.17 6.28 -6.22
N ASN A 169 23.39 7.34 -7.01
CA ASN A 169 22.75 8.62 -6.73
C ASN A 169 21.22 8.47 -6.68
N PHE A 170 20.59 9.12 -5.71
CA PHE A 170 19.14 9.02 -5.48
C PHE A 170 18.32 9.39 -6.73
N TYR A 171 18.65 10.51 -7.39
CA TYR A 171 17.95 10.97 -8.59
C TYR A 171 18.21 10.09 -9.83
N LEU A 172 19.43 9.54 -9.94
CA LEU A 172 19.74 8.54 -10.97
C LEU A 172 18.88 7.29 -10.78
N SER A 173 18.75 6.84 -9.54
CA SER A 173 17.93 5.68 -9.16
C SER A 173 16.45 5.91 -9.48
N THR A 174 15.90 7.08 -9.14
CA THR A 174 14.54 7.47 -9.51
C THR A 174 14.34 7.45 -11.02
N THR A 175 15.26 8.04 -11.79
CA THR A 175 15.15 8.15 -13.25
C THR A 175 15.19 6.76 -13.91
N LEU A 176 16.14 5.91 -13.51
CA LEU A 176 16.26 4.56 -14.06
C LEU A 176 15.02 3.71 -13.74
N MET A 177 14.52 3.78 -12.51
CA MET A 177 13.31 3.06 -12.12
C MET A 177 12.09 3.51 -12.92
N LEU A 178 11.95 4.83 -13.17
CA LEU A 178 10.89 5.37 -14.01
C LEU A 178 10.95 4.89 -15.45
N VAL A 179 12.14 4.92 -16.06
CA VAL A 179 12.33 4.46 -17.45
C VAL A 179 11.96 2.98 -17.58
N VAL A 180 12.46 2.13 -16.70
CA VAL A 180 12.17 0.69 -16.76
C VAL A 180 10.68 0.42 -16.50
N THR A 181 10.08 1.07 -15.50
CA THR A 181 8.65 0.94 -15.21
C THR A 181 7.79 1.42 -16.38
N ALA A 182 8.14 2.53 -17.03
CA ALA A 182 7.42 3.06 -18.17
C ALA A 182 7.47 2.08 -19.36
N LEU A 183 8.64 1.54 -19.69
CA LEU A 183 8.80 0.53 -20.73
C LEU A 183 7.94 -0.71 -20.46
N TYR A 184 7.98 -1.20 -19.22
CA TYR A 184 7.22 -2.37 -18.79
C TYR A 184 5.70 -2.12 -18.84
N THR A 185 5.24 -0.94 -18.43
CA THR A 185 3.82 -0.55 -18.42
C THR A 185 3.27 -0.35 -19.83
N ILE A 186 4.05 0.26 -20.73
CA ILE A 186 3.64 0.48 -22.13
C ILE A 186 3.52 -0.85 -22.88
N ALA A 187 4.41 -1.80 -22.58
CA ALA A 187 4.42 -3.12 -23.19
C ALA A 187 3.39 -4.08 -22.56
N GLY A 188 3.10 -3.98 -21.26
CA GLY A 188 2.23 -4.89 -20.51
C GLY A 188 0.74 -4.53 -20.54
N GLY A 189 -0.13 -5.53 -20.36
CA GLY A 189 -1.55 -5.35 -20.01
C GLY A 189 -1.86 -6.03 -18.67
N LEU A 190 -3.07 -5.88 -18.12
CA LEU A 190 -3.40 -6.35 -16.76
C LEU A 190 -3.06 -7.84 -16.53
N ALA A 191 -3.25 -8.70 -17.53
CA ALA A 191 -2.91 -10.11 -17.43
C ALA A 191 -1.40 -10.34 -17.18
N ALA A 192 -0.54 -9.62 -17.89
CA ALA A 192 0.91 -9.74 -17.73
C ALA A 192 1.34 -9.34 -16.31
N VAL A 193 0.75 -8.25 -15.79
CA VAL A 193 0.97 -7.75 -14.43
C VAL A 193 0.57 -8.80 -13.40
N ILE A 194 -0.64 -9.38 -13.50
CA ILE A 194 -1.11 -10.37 -12.53
C ILE A 194 -0.19 -11.61 -12.45
N TYR A 195 0.34 -12.08 -13.58
CA TYR A 195 1.23 -13.26 -13.58
C TYR A 195 2.64 -12.95 -13.06
N THR A 196 3.20 -11.79 -13.38
CA THR A 196 4.50 -11.39 -12.82
C THR A 196 4.41 -11.08 -11.34
N ASP A 197 3.32 -10.48 -10.88
CA ASP A 197 3.03 -10.29 -9.46
C ASP A 197 2.99 -11.62 -8.71
N ALA A 198 2.39 -12.64 -9.31
CA ALA A 198 2.28 -13.96 -8.69
C ALA A 198 3.64 -14.65 -8.53
N LEU A 199 4.49 -14.58 -9.57
CA LEU A 199 5.87 -15.06 -9.51
C LEU A 199 6.68 -14.31 -8.43
N GLN A 200 6.59 -12.98 -8.45
CA GLN A 200 7.31 -12.13 -7.51
C GLN A 200 6.89 -12.39 -6.07
N THR A 201 5.58 -12.49 -5.80
CA THR A 201 5.05 -12.79 -4.46
C THR A 201 5.66 -14.05 -3.88
N PHE A 202 5.73 -15.12 -4.67
CA PHE A 202 6.29 -16.38 -4.22
C PHE A 202 7.78 -16.23 -3.82
N ILE A 203 8.60 -15.64 -4.70
CA ILE A 203 10.03 -15.46 -4.44
C ILE A 203 10.25 -14.52 -3.25
N MET A 204 9.44 -13.47 -3.15
CA MET A 204 9.48 -12.48 -2.07
C MET A 204 9.20 -13.09 -0.71
N VAL A 205 8.16 -13.92 -0.59
CA VAL A 205 7.83 -14.62 0.66
C VAL A 205 8.97 -15.55 1.08
N VAL A 206 9.51 -16.35 0.15
CA VAL A 206 10.63 -17.25 0.44
C VAL A 206 11.86 -16.47 0.91
N GLY A 207 12.20 -15.39 0.21
CA GLY A 207 13.34 -14.55 0.56
C GLY A 207 13.18 -13.85 1.92
N ALA A 208 11.98 -13.35 2.22
CA ALA A 208 11.67 -12.74 3.51
C ALA A 208 11.70 -13.75 4.67
N VAL A 209 11.24 -14.99 4.46
CA VAL A 209 11.39 -16.09 5.44
C VAL A 209 12.86 -16.35 5.75
N ILE A 210 13.71 -16.46 4.72
CA ILE A 210 15.14 -16.72 4.93
C ILE A 210 15.81 -15.56 5.69
N LEU A 211 15.51 -14.32 5.31
CA LEU A 211 16.04 -13.14 6.01
C LEU A 211 15.59 -13.12 7.48
N THR A 212 14.31 -13.40 7.73
CA THR A 212 13.73 -13.40 9.07
C THR A 212 14.40 -14.44 9.97
N VAL A 213 14.58 -15.67 9.50
CA VAL A 213 15.29 -16.72 10.24
C VAL A 213 16.72 -16.29 10.58
N LYS A 214 17.43 -15.69 9.61
CA LYS A 214 18.77 -15.15 9.87
C LYS A 214 18.77 -14.00 10.87
N ALA A 215 17.83 -13.07 10.79
CA ALA A 215 17.70 -11.94 11.69
C ALA A 215 17.47 -12.41 13.14
N PHE A 216 16.56 -13.37 13.36
CA PHE A 216 16.33 -13.95 14.68
C PHE A 216 17.56 -14.68 15.23
N ASN A 217 18.31 -15.39 14.39
CA ASN A 217 19.54 -16.06 14.83
C ASN A 217 20.60 -15.07 15.34
N GLN A 218 20.65 -13.85 14.80
CA GLN A 218 21.61 -12.83 15.24
C GLN A 218 21.32 -12.28 16.64
N ILE A 219 20.04 -12.23 17.03
CA ILE A 219 19.63 -11.78 18.37
C ILE A 219 19.49 -12.93 19.38
N GLY A 220 19.77 -14.17 18.99
CA GLY A 220 19.68 -15.35 19.87
C GLY A 220 18.27 -15.97 19.97
N GLY A 221 17.36 -15.64 19.06
CA GLY A 221 16.01 -16.22 18.97
C GLY A 221 14.87 -15.23 19.28
N TYR A 222 13.63 -15.72 19.18
CA TYR A 222 12.42 -14.92 19.37
C TYR A 222 12.31 -14.37 20.80
N ASP A 223 12.65 -15.17 21.81
CA ASP A 223 12.54 -14.80 23.23
C ASP A 223 13.42 -13.60 23.61
N GLN A 224 14.44 -13.29 22.80
CA GLN A 224 15.33 -12.15 23.01
C GLN A 224 14.87 -10.87 22.30
N LEU A 225 13.85 -10.93 21.44
CA LEU A 225 13.44 -9.80 20.61
C LEU A 225 13.06 -8.58 21.45
N GLU A 226 12.22 -8.77 22.46
CA GLU A 226 11.76 -7.68 23.34
C GLU A 226 12.94 -7.04 24.09
N ALA A 227 13.80 -7.88 24.68
CA ALA A 227 14.97 -7.41 25.43
C ALA A 227 16.00 -6.72 24.53
N ALA A 228 16.22 -7.21 23.31
CA ALA A 228 17.11 -6.62 22.34
C ALA A 228 16.57 -5.27 21.84
N TYR A 229 15.27 -5.21 21.52
CA TYR A 229 14.63 -3.98 21.07
C TYR A 229 14.60 -2.90 22.15
N ALA A 230 14.32 -3.26 23.40
CA ALA A 230 14.31 -2.30 24.52
C ALA A 230 15.69 -1.65 24.77
N ARG A 231 16.79 -2.31 24.39
CA ARG A 231 18.17 -1.79 24.51
C ARG A 231 18.65 -1.04 23.26
N ALA A 232 17.82 -0.93 22.21
CA ALA A 232 18.19 -0.37 20.92
C ALA A 232 18.18 1.18 20.92
N ILE A 233 19.05 1.77 21.75
CA ILE A 233 19.23 3.21 21.93
C ILE A 233 20.45 3.68 21.11
N PRO A 234 20.32 4.74 20.26
CA PRO A 234 21.43 5.29 19.51
C PRO A 234 22.57 5.78 20.41
N ALA A 235 23.81 5.63 19.97
CA ALA A 235 24.98 6.17 20.67
C ALA A 235 25.01 7.71 20.74
N LYS A 236 24.52 8.39 19.69
CA LYS A 236 24.39 9.85 19.64
C LYS A 236 22.93 10.24 19.87
N THR A 237 22.64 10.85 21.02
CA THR A 237 21.29 11.28 21.43
C THR A 237 21.20 12.79 21.58
N ILE A 238 19.97 13.31 21.56
CA ILE A 238 19.67 14.70 21.90
C ILE A 238 19.28 14.74 23.38
N ALA A 239 20.05 15.48 24.18
CA ALA A 239 19.83 15.59 25.63
C ALA A 239 18.41 16.10 25.96
N ASN A 240 17.84 15.64 27.08
CA ASN A 240 16.51 16.02 27.57
C ASN A 240 15.34 15.69 26.63
N THR A 241 15.48 14.68 25.77
CA THR A 241 14.41 14.20 24.89
C THR A 241 14.13 12.71 25.10
N THR A 242 12.97 12.23 24.66
CA THR A 242 12.57 10.82 24.72
C THR A 242 12.44 10.16 23.35
N CYS A 243 12.60 10.92 22.26
CA CYS A 243 12.41 10.46 20.87
C CYS A 243 13.34 9.31 20.45
N HIS A 244 14.48 9.16 21.15
CA HIS A 244 15.51 8.17 20.84
C HIS A 244 15.28 6.84 21.55
N LEU A 245 14.38 6.82 22.55
CA LEU A 245 14.09 5.63 23.32
C LEU A 245 13.09 4.75 22.56
N PRO A 246 13.38 3.44 22.42
CA PRO A 246 12.36 2.47 22.02
C PRO A 246 11.17 2.52 22.98
N ARG A 247 9.96 2.31 22.45
CA ARG A 247 8.75 2.31 23.27
C ARG A 247 8.73 1.10 24.22
N THR A 248 8.20 1.29 25.42
CA THR A 248 8.02 0.22 26.42
C THR A 248 6.87 -0.72 26.05
N ASP A 249 5.86 -0.22 25.35
CA ASP A 249 4.70 -0.96 24.83
C ASP A 249 4.93 -1.44 23.37
N ALA A 250 6.19 -1.56 22.93
CA ALA A 250 6.52 -1.92 21.55
C ALA A 250 6.01 -3.31 21.15
N MET A 251 5.88 -4.25 22.09
CA MET A 251 5.36 -5.59 21.84
C MET A 251 3.83 -5.68 21.92
N HIS A 252 3.15 -4.62 22.35
CA HIS A 252 1.69 -4.56 22.44
C HIS A 252 1.06 -3.97 21.18
N MET A 253 0.07 -4.70 20.67
CA MET A 253 -0.82 -4.27 19.60
C MET A 253 -1.82 -3.25 20.14
N PHE A 254 -2.48 -3.49 21.28
CA PHE A 254 -3.48 -2.56 21.80
C PHE A 254 -2.87 -1.56 22.77
N ARG A 255 -2.48 -0.40 22.20
CA ARG A 255 -1.87 0.70 22.94
C ARG A 255 -2.89 1.69 23.48
N ASP A 256 -2.46 2.49 24.45
CA ASP A 256 -3.27 3.53 25.12
C ASP A 256 -4.15 4.33 24.13
N PRO A 257 -5.44 4.52 24.42
CA PRO A 257 -6.39 5.13 23.48
C PRO A 257 -6.16 6.62 23.21
N TYR A 258 -5.35 7.32 24.01
CA TYR A 258 -5.19 8.78 23.92
C TYR A 258 -3.75 9.24 23.67
N ASN A 259 -2.77 8.60 24.33
CA ASN A 259 -1.38 9.05 24.33
C ASN A 259 -0.45 8.21 23.43
N ALA A 260 -0.97 7.15 22.80
CA ALA A 260 -0.19 6.31 21.91
C ALA A 260 -0.06 6.91 20.49
N ASP A 261 1.02 6.54 19.82
CA ASP A 261 1.26 6.79 18.40
C ASP A 261 0.31 6.01 17.49
N LEU A 262 -0.16 4.85 17.94
CA LEU A 262 -1.17 4.03 17.27
C LEU A 262 -2.22 3.59 18.31
N PRO A 263 -3.18 4.46 18.65
CA PRO A 263 -4.18 4.16 19.68
C PRO A 263 -5.11 3.04 19.23
N TRP A 264 -5.37 2.07 20.12
CA TRP A 264 -6.12 0.85 19.75
C TRP A 264 -7.51 1.17 19.18
N THR A 265 -8.21 2.17 19.72
CA THR A 265 -9.52 2.59 19.21
C THR A 265 -9.45 3.12 17.78
N GLY A 266 -8.40 3.88 17.46
CA GLY A 266 -8.13 4.35 16.10
C GLY A 266 -7.79 3.18 15.17
N MET A 267 -6.98 2.23 15.65
CA MET A 267 -6.61 1.04 14.89
C MET A 267 -7.77 0.08 14.65
N THR A 268 -8.75 -0.01 15.54
CA THR A 268 -9.93 -0.85 15.30
C THR A 268 -10.93 -0.14 14.39
N PHE A 269 -11.36 1.06 14.74
CA PHE A 269 -12.49 1.71 14.05
C PHE A 269 -12.05 2.57 12.86
N GLY A 270 -11.06 3.44 13.06
CA GLY A 270 -10.56 4.34 12.02
C GLY A 270 -9.88 3.58 10.88
N LEU A 271 -9.07 2.58 11.24
CA LEU A 271 -8.39 1.73 10.26
C LEU A 271 -9.37 0.88 9.46
N THR A 272 -10.45 0.37 10.06
CA THR A 272 -11.49 -0.37 9.30
C THR A 272 -12.13 0.49 8.21
N ILE A 273 -12.37 1.78 8.49
CA ILE A 273 -12.89 2.73 7.50
C ILE A 273 -11.87 2.93 6.37
N MET A 274 -10.59 3.07 6.72
CA MET A 274 -9.49 3.24 5.77
C MET A 274 -9.30 2.00 4.89
N ALA A 275 -9.28 0.82 5.52
CA ALA A 275 -9.14 -0.45 4.86
C ALA A 275 -10.34 -0.71 3.93
N THR A 276 -11.57 -0.35 4.35
CA THR A 276 -12.76 -0.48 3.48
C THR A 276 -12.62 0.36 2.21
N TRP A 277 -12.11 1.60 2.32
CA TRP A 277 -11.79 2.37 1.13
C TRP A 277 -10.76 1.66 0.25
N TYR A 278 -9.63 1.28 0.84
CA TYR A 278 -8.50 0.71 0.11
C TYR A 278 -8.84 -0.62 -0.57
N TRP A 279 -9.49 -1.54 0.12
CA TRP A 279 -9.75 -2.89 -0.38
C TRP A 279 -11.04 -2.99 -1.20
N CYS A 280 -12.04 -2.16 -0.90
CA CYS A 280 -13.36 -2.29 -1.49
C CYS A 280 -13.75 -1.18 -2.47
N THR A 281 -13.01 -0.08 -2.51
CA THR A 281 -13.33 1.06 -3.39
C THR A 281 -12.16 1.53 -4.25
N ASP A 282 -10.93 1.12 -3.93
CA ASP A 282 -9.77 1.46 -4.75
C ASP A 282 -9.77 0.70 -6.07
N GLN A 283 -9.57 1.43 -7.16
CA GLN A 283 -9.59 0.88 -8.51
C GLN A 283 -8.52 -0.19 -8.71
N VAL A 284 -7.30 -0.02 -8.17
CA VAL A 284 -6.19 -0.97 -8.38
C VAL A 284 -6.54 -2.36 -7.82
N ILE A 285 -7.17 -2.38 -6.64
CA ILE A 285 -7.51 -3.61 -5.92
C ILE A 285 -8.76 -4.25 -6.52
N VAL A 286 -9.85 -3.51 -6.64
CA VAL A 286 -11.13 -4.07 -7.08
C VAL A 286 -11.06 -4.59 -8.52
N GLN A 287 -10.30 -3.92 -9.39
CA GLN A 287 -10.12 -4.34 -10.79
C GLN A 287 -9.53 -5.75 -10.93
N ARG A 288 -8.68 -6.19 -9.98
CA ARG A 288 -8.12 -7.55 -9.97
C ARG A 288 -9.18 -8.59 -9.62
N SER A 289 -10.01 -8.30 -8.62
CA SER A 289 -11.13 -9.16 -8.25
C SER A 289 -12.17 -9.26 -9.37
N LEU A 290 -12.38 -8.19 -10.14
CA LEU A 290 -13.26 -8.18 -11.33
C LEU A 290 -12.69 -8.94 -12.52
N SER A 291 -11.38 -9.23 -12.53
CA SER A 291 -10.74 -10.04 -13.58
C SER A 291 -10.94 -11.55 -13.39
N ALA A 292 -11.55 -11.97 -12.28
CA ALA A 292 -11.82 -13.36 -11.97
C ALA A 292 -12.76 -14.02 -12.97
N ARG A 293 -12.49 -15.30 -13.26
CA ARG A 293 -13.33 -16.13 -14.15
C ARG A 293 -14.69 -16.49 -13.59
N ASP A 294 -14.87 -16.43 -12.27
CA ASP A 294 -16.13 -16.69 -11.58
C ASP A 294 -16.06 -16.14 -10.14
N LEU A 295 -17.21 -16.11 -9.45
CA LEU A 295 -17.29 -15.58 -8.08
C LEU A 295 -16.50 -16.41 -7.06
N ASN A 296 -16.44 -17.73 -7.21
CA ASN A 296 -15.66 -18.58 -6.29
C ASN A 296 -14.16 -18.27 -6.44
N HIS A 297 -13.70 -17.96 -7.65
CA HIS A 297 -12.33 -17.56 -7.91
C HIS A 297 -11.98 -16.19 -7.32
N ALA A 298 -12.89 -15.22 -7.41
CA ALA A 298 -12.71 -13.92 -6.74
C ALA A 298 -12.66 -14.08 -5.21
N LYS A 299 -13.55 -14.91 -4.64
CA LYS A 299 -13.57 -15.24 -3.21
C LYS A 299 -12.29 -15.92 -2.76
N ALA A 300 -11.89 -17.00 -3.45
CA ALA A 300 -10.67 -17.73 -3.15
C ALA A 300 -9.41 -16.86 -3.30
N GLY A 301 -9.37 -15.96 -4.29
CA GLY A 301 -8.29 -14.99 -4.44
C GLY A 301 -8.20 -14.03 -3.26
N SER A 302 -9.33 -13.48 -2.82
CA SER A 302 -9.38 -12.59 -1.64
C SER A 302 -8.97 -13.31 -0.35
N ILE A 303 -9.36 -14.58 -0.18
CA ILE A 303 -8.93 -15.42 0.96
C ILE A 303 -7.43 -15.66 0.92
N LEU A 304 -6.85 -16.01 -0.24
CA LEU A 304 -5.40 -16.17 -0.37
C LEU A 304 -4.66 -14.88 -0.01
N ALA A 305 -5.11 -13.73 -0.54
CA ALA A 305 -4.56 -12.43 -0.18
C ALA A 305 -4.63 -12.17 1.33
N SER A 306 -5.74 -12.55 1.96
CA SER A 306 -5.95 -12.39 3.41
C SER A 306 -5.00 -13.26 4.24
N TYR A 307 -4.69 -14.49 3.80
CA TYR A 307 -3.66 -15.32 4.43
C TYR A 307 -2.25 -14.72 4.27
N LEU A 308 -1.94 -14.22 3.07
CA LEU A 308 -0.65 -13.57 2.80
C LEU A 308 -0.47 -12.31 3.67
N LYS A 309 -1.54 -11.55 3.92
CA LYS A 309 -1.56 -10.39 4.81
C LYS A 309 -1.29 -10.68 6.29
N MET A 310 -1.34 -11.94 6.73
CA MET A 310 -0.92 -12.29 8.08
C MET A 310 0.60 -12.37 8.23
N LEU A 311 1.33 -12.55 7.13
CA LEU A 311 2.78 -12.81 7.13
C LEU A 311 3.66 -11.59 7.49
N PRO A 312 3.36 -10.35 7.06
CA PRO A 312 4.25 -9.20 7.26
C PRO A 312 4.65 -8.91 8.70
N MET A 313 3.83 -9.25 9.69
CA MET A 313 4.22 -9.08 11.09
C MET A 313 5.53 -9.83 11.41
N GLY A 314 5.58 -11.11 11.08
CA GLY A 314 6.76 -11.94 11.30
C GLY A 314 7.86 -11.69 10.27
N LEU A 315 7.50 -11.44 9.00
CA LEU A 315 8.47 -11.39 7.91
C LEU A 315 9.06 -10.01 7.64
N ILE A 316 8.48 -8.95 8.18
CA ILE A 316 8.84 -7.56 7.83
C ILE A 316 8.97 -6.68 9.08
N ILE A 317 7.93 -6.65 9.93
CA ILE A 317 7.88 -5.77 11.09
C ILE A 317 8.88 -6.22 12.16
N MET A 318 8.87 -7.50 12.52
CA MET A 318 9.85 -8.05 13.47
C MET A 318 11.30 -7.92 12.96
N PRO A 319 11.64 -8.26 11.70
CA PRO A 319 12.94 -7.91 11.12
C PRO A 319 13.26 -6.41 11.20
N GLY A 320 12.30 -5.52 10.95
CA GLY A 320 12.48 -4.08 11.16
C GLY A 320 12.93 -3.73 12.58
N MET A 321 12.27 -4.31 13.60
CA MET A 321 12.66 -4.17 15.01
C MET A 321 14.08 -4.72 15.28
N ILE A 322 14.39 -5.90 14.73
CA ILE A 322 15.71 -6.53 14.86
C ILE A 322 16.79 -5.65 14.23
N SER A 323 16.51 -5.03 13.08
CA SER A 323 17.45 -4.13 12.40
C SER A 323 17.89 -2.98 13.30
N ARG A 324 16.94 -2.35 13.99
CA ARG A 324 17.26 -1.30 14.98
C ARG A 324 18.12 -1.84 16.13
N ALA A 325 17.86 -3.05 16.59
CA ALA A 325 18.60 -3.67 17.69
C ALA A 325 20.02 -4.13 17.30
N LEU A 326 20.26 -4.49 16.03
CA LEU A 326 21.56 -4.96 15.54
C LEU A 326 22.52 -3.82 15.16
N TYR A 327 21.99 -2.63 14.84
CA TYR A 327 22.80 -1.48 14.44
C TYR A 327 22.64 -0.25 15.37
N PRO A 328 22.76 -0.38 16.71
CA PRO A 328 22.48 0.70 17.67
C PRO A 328 23.61 1.75 17.79
N GLY A 329 24.62 1.71 16.91
CA GLY A 329 25.75 2.65 16.99
C GLY A 329 26.83 2.30 18.03
N SER A 330 26.78 1.10 18.63
CA SER A 330 27.67 0.72 19.73
C SER A 330 29.02 0.17 19.26
N HIS A 331 30.10 0.57 19.94
CA HIS A 331 31.41 -0.06 19.87
C HIS A 331 31.32 -1.55 20.25
N ILE A 332 31.49 -2.46 19.29
CA ILE A 332 31.80 -3.85 19.63
C ILE A 332 33.30 -3.91 19.89
N TYR A 333 33.68 -4.13 21.15
CA TYR A 333 35.05 -4.50 21.50
C TYR A 333 35.22 -5.97 21.14
N GLU A 334 35.69 -6.26 19.93
CA GLU A 334 36.08 -7.63 19.57
C GLU A 334 37.51 -7.87 20.10
N GLU A 335 37.58 -8.46 21.30
CA GLU A 335 38.80 -8.70 22.08
C GLU A 335 39.88 -9.51 21.32
N ARG A 336 39.52 -10.13 20.20
CA ARG A 336 40.37 -11.07 19.44
C ARG A 336 41.25 -10.44 18.36
N LYS A 337 41.06 -9.17 17.98
CA LYS A 337 41.79 -8.54 16.86
C LYS A 337 42.28 -7.10 17.05
N GLY A 338 42.03 -6.46 18.20
CA GLY A 338 42.52 -5.09 18.46
C GLY A 338 42.01 -4.03 17.47
N LEU A 339 40.87 -4.26 16.83
CA LEU A 339 40.22 -3.33 15.90
C LEU A 339 38.93 -2.81 16.55
N SER A 340 38.90 -1.52 16.91
CA SER A 340 37.64 -0.86 17.30
C SER A 340 36.91 -0.41 16.05
N LEU A 341 35.91 -1.17 15.60
CA LEU A 341 35.01 -0.74 14.54
C LEU A 341 33.78 -0.08 15.19
N SER A 342 33.70 1.25 15.15
CA SER A 342 32.45 1.95 15.49
C SER A 342 31.46 1.72 14.35
N LEU A 343 30.51 0.80 14.51
CA LEU A 343 29.39 0.72 13.59
C LEU A 343 28.48 1.92 13.85
N PRO A 344 28.17 2.75 12.84
CA PRO A 344 27.27 3.87 13.02
C PRO A 344 25.81 3.43 13.24
N ASP A 345 25.05 4.16 14.08
CA ASP A 345 23.60 3.98 14.17
C ASP A 345 22.94 4.68 12.99
N ASP A 346 22.65 3.90 11.96
CA ASP A 346 21.98 4.42 10.77
C ASP A 346 20.45 4.20 10.82
N VAL A 347 19.92 3.34 11.70
CA VAL A 347 18.47 3.00 11.71
C VAL A 347 17.71 3.76 12.78
N GLY A 348 18.28 3.84 13.98
CA GLY A 348 17.74 4.52 15.16
C GLY A 348 18.23 5.96 15.33
N CYS A 349 18.95 6.51 14.33
CA CYS A 349 19.48 7.86 14.39
C CYS A 349 18.38 8.91 14.72
N VAL A 350 18.75 9.89 15.54
CA VAL A 350 17.86 11.01 15.91
C VAL A 350 18.49 12.38 15.72
N VAL A 351 19.81 12.44 15.51
CA VAL A 351 20.54 13.69 15.31
C VAL A 351 20.52 14.02 13.81
N PRO A 352 20.04 15.21 13.40
CA PRO A 352 19.85 15.55 11.98
C PRO A 352 21.07 15.32 11.09
N SER A 353 22.27 15.70 11.55
CA SER A 353 23.51 15.52 10.79
C SER A 353 23.89 14.04 10.60
N GLU A 354 23.61 13.20 11.60
CA GLU A 354 23.87 11.76 11.51
C GLU A 354 22.85 11.07 10.61
N CYS A 355 21.59 11.46 10.69
CA CYS A 355 20.54 10.93 9.82
C CYS A 355 20.76 11.35 8.36
N LEU A 356 21.19 12.58 8.11
CA LEU A 356 21.54 13.04 6.76
C LEU A 356 22.68 12.20 6.18
N ARG A 357 23.70 11.87 6.98
CA ARG A 357 24.81 10.97 6.59
C ARG A 357 24.32 9.54 6.31
N ALA A 358 23.41 9.03 7.14
CA ALA A 358 22.97 7.64 7.10
C ALA A 358 22.00 7.33 5.94
N CYS A 359 21.03 8.22 5.68
CA CYS A 359 19.98 7.97 4.70
C CYS A 359 19.58 9.18 3.84
N GLY A 360 20.25 10.32 4.00
CA GLY A 360 19.92 11.55 3.26
C GLY A 360 18.63 12.23 3.74
N ALA A 361 18.19 11.97 4.97
CA ALA A 361 17.03 12.62 5.58
C ALA A 361 17.34 13.11 7.01
N GLU A 362 16.85 14.29 7.39
CA GLU A 362 17.17 14.90 8.69
C GLU A 362 16.29 14.40 9.84
N ILE A 363 15.10 13.88 9.55
CA ILE A 363 14.05 13.64 10.56
C ILE A 363 14.11 12.21 11.13
N GLY A 364 14.79 11.29 10.44
CA GLY A 364 15.02 9.92 10.90
C GLY A 364 15.21 8.94 9.73
N CYS A 365 15.88 7.82 10.02
CA CYS A 365 16.28 6.85 8.99
C CYS A 365 15.66 5.46 9.16
N SER A 366 14.60 5.31 9.96
CA SER A 366 14.02 3.98 10.24
C SER A 366 13.60 3.22 8.97
N ASN A 367 13.23 3.92 7.89
CA ASN A 367 12.91 3.34 6.58
C ASN A 367 14.03 2.49 5.96
N ILE A 368 15.29 2.65 6.37
CA ILE A 368 16.41 1.82 5.88
C ILE A 368 16.55 0.48 6.63
N ALA A 369 15.72 0.22 7.64
CA ALA A 369 15.81 -0.95 8.51
C ALA A 369 15.88 -2.27 7.73
N TYR A 370 14.91 -2.52 6.83
CA TYR A 370 14.88 -3.76 6.06
C TYR A 370 15.98 -3.84 4.99
N PRO A 371 16.23 -2.79 4.17
CA PRO A 371 17.34 -2.80 3.23
C PRO A 371 18.69 -3.09 3.89
N LYS A 372 18.94 -2.53 5.08
CA LYS A 372 20.18 -2.76 5.83
C LYS A 372 20.33 -4.23 6.23
N LEU A 373 19.26 -4.89 6.67
CA LEU A 373 19.28 -6.34 6.92
C LEU A 373 19.56 -7.17 5.66
N VAL A 374 18.96 -6.80 4.53
CA VAL A 374 19.19 -7.50 3.27
C VAL A 374 20.67 -7.44 2.86
N ILE A 375 21.31 -6.29 2.99
CA ILE A 375 22.70 -6.10 2.58
C ILE A 375 23.68 -6.83 3.50
N GLU A 376 23.45 -6.77 4.81
CA GLU A 376 24.41 -7.24 5.82
C GLU A 376 24.23 -8.73 6.19
N LEU A 377 23.00 -9.27 6.16
CA LEU A 377 22.74 -10.65 6.60
C LEU A 377 22.59 -11.65 5.45
N MET A 378 22.21 -11.21 4.25
CA MET A 378 21.95 -12.14 3.15
C MET A 378 23.25 -12.62 2.50
N PRO A 379 23.37 -13.93 2.22
CA PRO A 379 24.54 -14.45 1.55
C PRO A 379 24.55 -14.04 0.07
N THR A 380 25.72 -14.08 -0.55
CA THR A 380 25.89 -13.86 -2.00
C THR A 380 24.94 -14.75 -2.81
N GLY A 381 24.41 -14.22 -3.91
CA GLY A 381 23.37 -14.83 -4.73
C GLY A 381 21.98 -14.54 -4.18
N LEU A 382 21.70 -14.87 -2.93
CA LEU A 382 20.39 -14.62 -2.32
C LEU A 382 20.18 -13.13 -2.01
N ARG A 383 21.25 -12.41 -1.67
CA ARG A 383 21.27 -10.94 -1.59
C ARG A 383 20.87 -10.33 -2.93
N GLY A 384 21.54 -10.73 -4.02
CA GLY A 384 21.17 -10.31 -5.38
C GLY A 384 19.73 -10.64 -5.74
N LEU A 385 19.25 -11.84 -5.40
CA LEU A 385 17.84 -12.23 -5.62
C LEU A 385 16.88 -11.30 -4.88
N MET A 386 17.13 -11.00 -3.61
CA MET A 386 16.28 -10.09 -2.83
C MET A 386 16.24 -8.69 -3.43
N ILE A 387 17.40 -8.15 -3.82
CA ILE A 387 17.48 -6.84 -4.47
C ILE A 387 16.64 -6.85 -5.75
N ALA A 388 16.78 -7.89 -6.58
CA ALA A 388 16.02 -8.02 -7.82
C ALA A 388 14.51 -8.09 -7.58
N VAL A 389 14.09 -8.91 -6.61
CA VAL A 389 12.67 -9.14 -6.27
C VAL A 389 12.02 -7.89 -5.69
N MET A 390 12.71 -7.21 -4.79
CA MET A 390 12.25 -5.94 -4.25
C MET A 390 12.13 -4.92 -5.37
N MET A 391 13.13 -4.79 -6.25
CA MET A 391 13.06 -3.88 -7.41
C MET A 391 11.89 -4.20 -8.35
N ALA A 392 11.63 -5.48 -8.63
CA ALA A 392 10.44 -5.86 -9.38
C ALA A 392 9.14 -5.52 -8.66
N ALA A 393 9.09 -5.63 -7.32
CA ALA A 393 7.93 -5.23 -6.53
C ALA A 393 7.60 -3.75 -6.66
N LEU A 394 8.64 -2.90 -6.67
CA LEU A 394 8.50 -1.47 -6.96
C LEU A 394 7.86 -1.26 -8.34
N MET A 395 8.40 -1.93 -9.35
CA MET A 395 7.95 -1.77 -10.74
C MET A 395 6.53 -2.30 -10.94
N SER A 396 6.20 -3.46 -10.39
CA SER A 396 4.86 -4.07 -10.43
C SER A 396 3.79 -3.15 -9.82
N SER A 397 4.09 -2.56 -8.66
CA SER A 397 3.15 -1.68 -7.95
C SER A 397 2.90 -0.40 -8.74
N LEU A 398 3.97 0.23 -9.24
CA LEU A 398 3.87 1.41 -10.11
C LEU A 398 3.10 1.10 -11.40
N THR A 399 3.40 -0.02 -12.07
CA THR A 399 2.67 -0.44 -13.28
C THR A 399 1.18 -0.62 -12.99
N SER A 400 0.83 -1.17 -11.83
CA SER A 400 -0.56 -1.35 -11.38
C SER A 400 -1.28 -0.03 -11.18
N ILE A 401 -0.62 0.93 -10.52
CA ILE A 401 -1.16 2.28 -10.30
C ILE A 401 -1.31 3.03 -11.62
N PHE A 402 -0.33 2.92 -12.52
CA PHE A 402 -0.39 3.54 -13.84
C PHE A 402 -1.49 2.97 -14.73
N ASN A 403 -1.68 1.65 -14.73
CA ASN A 403 -2.77 1.02 -15.47
C ASN A 403 -4.14 1.47 -14.94
N SER A 404 -4.32 1.47 -13.62
CA SER A 404 -5.54 1.94 -12.96
C SER A 404 -5.82 3.42 -13.26
N SER A 405 -4.82 4.29 -13.09
CA SER A 405 -4.93 5.74 -13.34
C SER A 405 -5.24 6.05 -14.81
N SER A 406 -4.59 5.33 -15.74
CA SER A 406 -4.87 5.39 -17.17
C SER A 406 -6.32 4.96 -17.47
N THR A 407 -6.81 3.90 -16.82
CA THR A 407 -8.20 3.44 -16.96
C THR A 407 -9.18 4.51 -16.47
N LEU A 408 -8.98 5.04 -15.26
CA LEU A 408 -9.82 6.08 -14.66
C LEU A 408 -9.89 7.32 -15.55
N PHE A 409 -8.75 7.83 -16.02
CA PHE A 409 -8.73 9.00 -16.88
C PHE A 409 -9.38 8.73 -18.23
N THR A 410 -9.04 7.63 -18.91
CA THR A 410 -9.54 7.37 -20.26
C THR A 410 -11.04 7.06 -20.28
N MET A 411 -11.52 6.27 -19.32
CA MET A 411 -12.92 5.85 -19.26
C MET A 411 -13.84 6.89 -18.63
N ASP A 412 -13.43 7.47 -17.51
CA ASP A 412 -14.32 8.32 -16.74
C ASP A 412 -14.20 9.79 -17.14
N ILE A 413 -13.07 10.24 -17.68
CA ILE A 413 -12.83 11.64 -18.03
C ILE A 413 -12.80 11.81 -19.56
N TRP A 414 -11.90 11.11 -20.26
CA TRP A 414 -11.65 11.32 -21.68
C TRP A 414 -12.83 10.94 -22.56
N ARG A 415 -13.46 9.77 -22.35
CA ARG A 415 -14.67 9.39 -23.10
C ARG A 415 -15.83 10.38 -22.92
N ARG A 416 -15.87 11.11 -21.80
CA ARG A 416 -16.88 12.17 -21.61
C ARG A 416 -16.55 13.43 -22.41
N LEU A 417 -15.29 13.84 -22.38
CA LEU A 417 -14.80 14.98 -23.15
C LEU A 417 -14.87 14.72 -24.66
N ARG A 418 -14.64 13.47 -25.09
CA ARG A 418 -14.71 13.05 -26.49
C ARG A 418 -15.47 11.72 -26.66
N PRO A 419 -16.82 11.76 -26.78
CA PRO A 419 -17.67 10.57 -26.87
C PRO A 419 -17.38 9.65 -28.06
N SER A 420 -16.85 10.20 -29.15
CA SER A 420 -16.50 9.47 -30.38
C SER A 420 -15.04 8.95 -30.39
N ALA A 421 -14.39 8.89 -29.22
CA ALA A 421 -13.01 8.40 -29.13
C ALA A 421 -12.90 6.92 -29.53
N GLY A 422 -12.04 6.64 -30.51
CA GLY A 422 -11.74 5.27 -30.94
C GLY A 422 -10.83 4.54 -29.97
N GLU A 423 -10.74 3.21 -30.07
CA GLU A 423 -9.89 2.40 -29.17
C GLU A 423 -8.42 2.80 -29.21
N ARG A 424 -7.87 3.09 -30.40
CA ARG A 424 -6.46 3.52 -30.57
C ARG A 424 -6.16 4.83 -29.84
N GLU A 425 -7.11 5.76 -29.86
CA GLU A 425 -6.96 7.04 -29.19
C GLU A 425 -6.98 6.89 -27.67
N LEU A 426 -7.92 6.09 -27.14
CA LEU A 426 -7.98 5.81 -25.71
C LEU A 426 -6.67 5.21 -25.19
N LEU A 427 -6.06 4.31 -25.97
CA LEU A 427 -4.76 3.74 -25.64
C LEU A 427 -3.62 4.78 -25.67
N LEU A 428 -3.62 5.72 -26.62
CA LEU A 428 -2.61 6.79 -26.70
C LEU A 428 -2.75 7.80 -25.55
N VAL A 429 -3.98 8.24 -25.26
CA VAL A 429 -4.27 9.18 -24.18
C VAL A 429 -3.93 8.55 -22.82
N GLY A 430 -4.26 7.27 -22.62
CA GLY A 430 -3.89 6.55 -21.42
C GLY A 430 -2.38 6.55 -21.16
N ARG A 431 -1.56 6.38 -22.20
CA ARG A 431 -0.09 6.47 -22.10
C ARG A 431 0.40 7.87 -21.79
N LEU A 432 -0.19 8.91 -22.39
CA LEU A 432 0.17 10.30 -22.13
C LEU A 432 -0.09 10.69 -20.67
N VAL A 433 -1.24 10.26 -20.12
CA VAL A 433 -1.60 10.52 -18.71
C VAL A 433 -0.56 9.95 -17.76
N ILE A 434 -0.06 8.74 -18.02
CA ILE A 434 0.99 8.13 -17.19
C ILE A 434 2.25 9.01 -17.13
N VAL A 435 2.68 9.55 -18.28
CA VAL A 435 3.85 10.46 -18.34
C VAL A 435 3.61 11.73 -17.52
N VAL A 436 2.40 12.30 -17.60
CA VAL A 436 2.02 13.48 -16.81
C VAL A 436 2.04 13.17 -15.31
N LEU A 437 1.43 12.05 -14.89
CA LEU A 437 1.39 11.64 -13.48
C LEU A 437 2.80 11.41 -12.92
N ILE A 438 3.70 10.81 -13.71
CA ILE A 438 5.11 10.65 -13.35
C ILE A 438 5.76 12.03 -13.10
N GLY A 439 5.60 12.97 -14.04
CA GLY A 439 6.18 14.31 -13.92
C GLY A 439 5.73 15.04 -12.64
N VAL A 440 4.43 14.99 -12.32
CA VAL A 440 3.90 15.58 -11.09
C VAL A 440 4.42 14.85 -9.85
N SER A 441 4.50 13.51 -9.88
CA SER A 441 4.96 12.72 -8.75
C SER A 441 6.44 12.95 -8.41
N VAL A 442 7.29 13.14 -9.44
CA VAL A 442 8.71 13.51 -9.27
C VAL A 442 8.86 14.90 -8.66
N ALA A 443 8.06 15.86 -9.14
CA ALA A 443 8.05 17.22 -8.57
C ALA A 443 7.61 17.25 -7.10
N TRP A 444 6.86 16.24 -6.65
CA TRP A 444 6.40 16.09 -5.26
C TRP A 444 7.43 15.47 -4.32
N ILE A 445 8.47 14.78 -4.82
CA ILE A 445 9.47 14.09 -3.99
C ILE A 445 10.16 15.01 -2.97
N PRO A 446 10.60 16.24 -3.32
CA PRO A 446 11.22 17.14 -2.34
C PRO A 446 10.28 17.51 -1.18
N ILE A 447 8.98 17.67 -1.47
CA ILE A 447 7.96 17.96 -0.45
C ILE A 447 7.79 16.76 0.48
N LEU A 448 7.79 15.55 -0.08
CA LEU A 448 7.75 14.30 0.69
C LEU A 448 8.97 14.20 1.64
N GLN A 449 10.17 14.56 1.19
CA GLN A 449 11.38 14.54 2.03
C GLN A 449 11.29 15.52 3.21
N GLY A 450 10.73 16.72 3.00
CA GLY A 450 10.66 17.76 4.02
C GLY A 450 9.48 17.65 5.00
N SER A 451 8.43 16.88 4.67
CA SER A 451 7.20 16.78 5.48
C SER A 451 7.11 15.49 6.34
N ASN A 452 8.11 14.62 6.28
CA ASN A 452 8.06 13.30 6.91
C ASN A 452 8.55 13.30 8.36
N SER A 453 7.80 12.67 9.26
CA SER A 453 8.24 12.27 10.62
C SER A 453 9.29 11.14 10.62
N GLY A 454 10.04 10.97 9.53
CA GLY A 454 10.94 9.84 9.29
C GLY A 454 10.23 8.53 8.90
N GLN A 455 8.90 8.46 8.95
CA GLN A 455 8.12 7.23 8.67
C GLN A 455 7.21 7.40 7.46
N LEU A 456 7.64 6.85 6.32
CA LEU A 456 6.94 7.01 5.03
C LEU A 456 5.52 6.40 5.05
N PHE A 457 5.34 5.30 5.78
CA PHE A 457 4.06 4.61 5.90
C PHE A 457 3.03 5.45 6.67
N ILE A 458 3.41 6.07 7.79
CA ILE A 458 2.49 6.90 8.56
C ILE A 458 2.07 8.15 7.78
N TYR A 459 2.97 8.76 7.02
CA TYR A 459 2.62 9.84 6.08
C TYR A 459 1.52 9.41 5.10
N MET A 460 1.71 8.26 4.42
CA MET A 460 0.72 7.70 3.50
C MET A 460 -0.66 7.58 4.15
N GLN A 461 -0.69 7.03 5.36
CA GLN A 461 -1.92 6.77 6.09
C GLN A 461 -2.57 8.07 6.59
N SER A 462 -1.78 9.07 6.99
CA SER A 462 -2.31 10.39 7.40
C SER A 462 -2.99 11.12 6.25
N VAL A 463 -2.34 11.20 5.07
CA VAL A 463 -2.93 11.83 3.87
C VAL A 463 -4.19 11.08 3.45
N THR A 464 -4.14 9.74 3.44
CA THR A 464 -5.30 8.90 3.09
C THR A 464 -6.45 9.12 4.07
N SER A 465 -6.17 9.20 5.38
CA SER A 465 -7.18 9.44 6.43
C SER A 465 -7.92 10.75 6.30
N SER A 466 -7.33 11.73 5.62
CA SER A 466 -7.95 13.02 5.40
C SER A 466 -8.89 13.04 4.20
N LEU A 467 -8.76 12.13 3.24
CA LEU A 467 -9.48 12.20 1.95
C LEU A 467 -10.35 10.98 1.64
N ALA A 468 -10.00 9.79 2.12
CA ALA A 468 -10.72 8.56 1.83
C ALA A 468 -12.02 8.33 2.65
N PRO A 469 -12.15 8.73 3.94
CA PRO A 469 -13.35 8.42 4.71
C PRO A 469 -14.69 8.92 4.10
N PRO A 470 -14.76 10.12 3.49
CA PRO A 470 -15.97 10.55 2.80
C PRO A 470 -16.36 9.65 1.63
N VAL A 471 -15.36 9.12 0.90
CA VAL A 471 -15.58 8.15 -0.18
C VAL A 471 -16.12 6.84 0.39
N THR A 472 -15.52 6.32 1.47
CA THR A 472 -16.03 5.13 2.17
C THR A 472 -17.49 5.30 2.55
N ALA A 473 -17.86 6.46 3.13
CA ALA A 473 -19.22 6.74 3.55
C ALA A 473 -20.22 6.63 2.39
N VAL A 474 -19.90 7.22 1.24
CA VAL A 474 -20.77 7.18 0.05
C VAL A 474 -20.90 5.78 -0.54
N PHE A 475 -19.81 5.00 -0.58
CA PHE A 475 -19.87 3.62 -1.08
C PHE A 475 -20.67 2.71 -0.14
N VAL A 476 -20.38 2.76 1.16
CA VAL A 476 -21.08 1.95 2.18
C VAL A 476 -22.57 2.29 2.20
N LEU A 477 -22.93 3.57 2.25
CA LEU A 477 -24.34 3.98 2.18
C LEU A 477 -24.98 3.65 0.83
N GLY A 478 -24.23 3.72 -0.27
CA GLY A 478 -24.71 3.34 -1.58
C GLY A 478 -25.10 1.87 -1.66
N ILE A 479 -24.28 1.00 -1.06
CA ILE A 479 -24.49 -0.45 -1.06
C ILE A 479 -25.60 -0.88 -0.10
N PHE A 480 -25.62 -0.35 1.12
CA PHE A 480 -26.49 -0.86 2.18
C PHE A 480 -27.76 -0.05 2.40
N TRP A 481 -27.86 1.20 1.91
CA TRP A 481 -29.00 2.08 2.14
C TRP A 481 -29.66 2.52 0.84
N GLN A 482 -30.83 1.93 0.55
CA GLN A 482 -31.57 2.18 -0.70
C GLN A 482 -32.02 3.65 -0.86
N ARG A 483 -32.20 4.38 0.25
CA ARG A 483 -32.68 5.76 0.24
C ARG A 483 -31.60 6.78 -0.13
N ALA A 484 -30.32 6.39 -0.10
CA ALA A 484 -29.20 7.26 -0.47
C ALA A 484 -29.34 7.74 -1.93
N ASN A 485 -29.25 9.04 -2.15
CA ASN A 485 -29.42 9.67 -3.46
C ASN A 485 -28.25 10.61 -3.83
N GLU A 486 -28.26 11.11 -5.06
CA GLU A 486 -27.16 11.91 -5.64
C GLU A 486 -26.86 13.18 -4.84
N GLN A 487 -27.90 13.92 -4.45
CA GLN A 487 -27.72 15.19 -3.75
C GLN A 487 -27.12 14.99 -2.36
N GLY A 488 -27.58 13.99 -1.61
CA GLY A 488 -26.98 13.62 -0.33
C GLY A 488 -25.52 13.19 -0.50
N ALA A 489 -25.25 12.28 -1.44
CA ALA A 489 -23.90 11.80 -1.70
C ALA A 489 -22.93 12.93 -2.11
N PHE A 490 -23.36 13.85 -2.98
CA PHE A 490 -22.56 14.98 -3.41
C PHE A 490 -22.19 15.90 -2.24
N TRP A 491 -23.17 16.34 -1.44
CA TRP A 491 -22.89 17.23 -0.30
C TRP A 491 -22.10 16.55 0.81
N GLY A 492 -22.31 15.25 1.04
CA GLY A 492 -21.47 14.47 1.96
C GLY A 492 -19.99 14.46 1.55
N LEU A 493 -19.71 14.26 0.26
CA LEU A 493 -18.35 14.34 -0.27
C LEU A 493 -17.76 15.74 -0.18
N MET A 494 -18.54 16.79 -0.47
CA MET A 494 -18.03 18.17 -0.42
C MET A 494 -17.72 18.62 1.02
N VAL A 495 -18.58 18.29 1.99
CA VAL A 495 -18.34 18.58 3.41
C VAL A 495 -17.11 17.80 3.89
N GLY A 496 -17.03 16.51 3.55
CA GLY A 496 -15.88 15.67 3.86
C GLY A 496 -14.59 16.21 3.25
N LEU A 497 -14.61 16.63 1.99
CA LEU A 497 -13.45 17.22 1.32
C LEU A 497 -13.01 18.51 1.99
N ALA A 498 -13.94 19.41 2.34
CA ALA A 498 -13.61 20.69 2.96
C ALA A 498 -12.90 20.48 4.31
N VAL A 499 -13.44 19.61 5.16
CA VAL A 499 -12.85 19.30 6.48
C VAL A 499 -11.54 18.54 6.35
N GLY A 500 -11.51 17.54 5.46
CA GLY A 500 -10.33 16.72 5.18
C GLY A 500 -9.16 17.52 4.59
N ALA A 501 -9.42 18.30 3.54
CA ALA A 501 -8.43 19.19 2.94
C ALA A 501 -7.97 20.27 3.93
N GLY A 502 -8.87 20.78 4.78
CA GLY A 502 -8.50 21.70 5.86
C GLY A 502 -7.47 21.11 6.82
N ARG A 503 -7.67 19.86 7.27
CA ARG A 503 -6.66 19.15 8.09
C ARG A 503 -5.36 18.98 7.32
N LEU A 504 -5.42 18.53 6.07
CA LEU A 504 -4.23 18.27 5.26
C LEU A 504 -3.40 19.54 5.04
N VAL A 505 -4.05 20.66 4.75
CA VAL A 505 -3.37 21.97 4.62
C VAL A 505 -2.71 22.37 5.94
N LEU A 506 -3.38 22.19 7.08
CA LEU A 506 -2.79 22.47 8.38
C LEU A 506 -1.56 21.60 8.66
N GLU A 507 -1.60 20.32 8.29
CA GLU A 507 -0.49 19.37 8.47
C GLU A 507 0.72 19.73 7.60
N PHE A 508 0.50 20.22 6.38
CA PHE A 508 1.58 20.73 5.52
C PHE A 508 2.16 22.07 5.99
N LEU A 509 1.32 22.97 6.53
CA LEU A 509 1.78 24.25 7.07
C LEU A 509 2.53 24.10 8.40
N HIS A 510 2.20 23.06 9.18
CA HIS A 510 2.77 22.77 10.49
C HIS A 510 3.25 21.31 10.57
N PRO A 511 4.33 20.96 9.84
CA PRO A 511 4.89 19.61 9.85
C PRO A 511 5.40 19.22 11.24
N ALA A 512 5.50 17.92 11.49
CA ALA A 512 6.03 17.40 12.74
C ALA A 512 7.47 17.92 12.96
N PRO A 513 7.79 18.49 14.13
CA PRO A 513 9.12 19.02 14.41
C PRO A 513 10.15 17.88 14.50
N PRO A 514 11.42 18.13 14.12
CA PRO A 514 12.52 17.21 14.41
C PRO A 514 12.66 16.95 15.91
N CYS A 515 13.32 15.85 16.28
CA CYS A 515 13.55 15.58 17.70
C CYS A 515 14.31 16.74 18.38
N GLY A 516 13.80 17.17 19.54
CA GLY A 516 14.39 18.25 20.34
C GLY A 516 13.98 19.66 19.91
N ALA A 517 13.26 19.82 18.79
CA ALA A 517 12.67 21.09 18.41
C ALA A 517 11.32 21.31 19.13
N PRO A 518 10.95 22.57 19.44
CA PRO A 518 9.66 22.87 20.05
C PRO A 518 8.51 22.53 19.10
N ASP A 519 7.48 21.91 19.67
CA ASP A 519 6.26 21.57 18.94
C ASP A 519 5.43 22.83 18.65
N THR A 520 5.36 23.21 17.38
CA THR A 520 4.63 24.37 16.86
C THR A 520 3.27 23.99 16.27
N GLN A 521 2.87 22.72 16.37
CA GLN A 521 1.64 22.24 15.75
C GLN A 521 0.40 22.81 16.46
N PRO A 522 -0.65 23.20 15.71
CA PRO A 522 -1.94 23.55 16.27
C PRO A 522 -2.50 22.44 17.16
N ALA A 523 -3.21 22.83 18.23
CA ALA A 523 -3.80 21.88 19.19
C ALA A 523 -4.68 20.81 18.51
N LEU A 524 -5.35 21.15 17.40
CA LEU A 524 -6.17 20.21 16.63
C LEU A 524 -5.35 19.05 16.04
N LEU A 525 -4.17 19.33 15.47
CA LEU A 525 -3.29 18.30 14.92
C LEU A 525 -2.66 17.47 16.02
N ARG A 526 -2.30 18.11 17.14
CA ARG A 526 -1.66 17.46 18.29
C ARG A 526 -2.61 16.53 19.06
N SER A 527 -3.86 16.95 19.27
CA SER A 527 -4.81 16.25 20.15
C SER A 527 -5.62 15.17 19.42
N ILE A 528 -5.84 15.30 18.11
CA ILE A 528 -6.65 14.35 17.34
C ILE A 528 -5.77 13.57 16.38
N HIS A 529 -5.45 12.34 16.80
CA HIS A 529 -4.76 11.36 15.97
C HIS A 529 -5.49 11.12 14.64
N TYR A 530 -4.75 10.90 13.55
CA TYR A 530 -5.30 10.85 12.19
C TYR A 530 -6.31 9.71 12.01
N LEU A 531 -6.16 8.59 12.71
CA LEU A 531 -7.15 7.50 12.71
C LEU A 531 -8.47 7.87 13.41
N HIS A 532 -8.42 8.63 14.51
CA HIS A 532 -9.65 9.13 15.14
C HIS A 532 -10.32 10.18 14.28
N PHE A 533 -9.53 11.03 13.62
CA PHE A 533 -10.03 11.98 12.65
C PHE A 533 -10.76 11.27 11.49
N ALA A 534 -10.25 10.14 11.01
CA ALA A 534 -10.94 9.35 9.99
C ALA A 534 -12.35 8.91 10.43
N ILE A 535 -12.52 8.52 11.71
CA ILE A 535 -13.83 8.16 12.28
C ILE A 535 -14.76 9.36 12.27
N VAL A 536 -14.29 10.50 12.77
CA VAL A 536 -15.07 11.75 12.83
C VAL A 536 -15.48 12.20 11.43
N LEU A 537 -14.54 12.15 10.48
CA LEU A 537 -14.77 12.57 9.10
C LEU A 537 -15.76 11.64 8.38
N PHE A 538 -15.65 10.33 8.60
CA PHE A 538 -16.63 9.35 8.12
C PHE A 538 -18.02 9.64 8.67
N ALA A 539 -18.15 9.80 10.00
CA ALA A 539 -19.43 10.06 10.64
C ALA A 539 -20.06 11.38 10.16
N LEU A 540 -19.26 12.44 10.03
CA LEU A 540 -19.70 13.73 9.50
C LEU A 540 -20.21 13.61 8.06
N SER A 541 -19.44 12.95 7.19
CA SER A 541 -19.84 12.71 5.80
C SER A 541 -21.12 11.87 5.74
N SER A 542 -21.20 10.76 6.47
CA SER A 542 -22.40 9.93 6.55
C SER A 542 -23.62 10.71 7.02
N ALA A 543 -23.48 11.55 8.05
CA ALA A 543 -24.58 12.40 8.53
C ALA A 543 -25.05 13.38 7.45
N ALA A 544 -24.13 14.01 6.72
CA ALA A 544 -24.46 14.89 5.60
C ALA A 544 -25.14 14.14 4.44
N VAL A 545 -24.67 12.93 4.11
CA VAL A 545 -25.32 12.06 3.10
C VAL A 545 -26.74 11.69 3.54
N VAL A 546 -26.93 11.30 4.80
CA VAL A 546 -28.23 10.92 5.35
C VAL A 546 -29.20 12.09 5.34
N ALA A 547 -28.79 13.24 5.89
CA ALA A 547 -29.61 14.45 5.91
C ALA A 547 -29.96 14.91 4.50
N GLY A 548 -28.97 15.05 3.61
CA GLY A 548 -29.19 15.47 2.23
C GLY A 548 -30.08 14.49 1.46
N SER A 549 -29.93 13.18 1.69
CA SER A 549 -30.77 12.18 1.05
C SER A 549 -32.22 12.25 1.53
N LEU A 550 -32.46 12.38 2.84
CA LEU A 550 -33.81 12.45 3.40
C LEU A 550 -34.56 13.73 2.99
N LEU A 551 -33.84 14.85 2.83
CA LEU A 551 -34.40 16.15 2.46
C LEU A 551 -34.68 16.31 0.95
N THR A 552 -34.16 15.40 0.12
CA THR A 552 -34.31 15.48 -1.35
C THR A 552 -35.06 14.27 -1.91
N PRO A 553 -35.55 14.29 -3.16
CA PRO A 553 -36.36 13.20 -3.73
C PRO A 553 -35.67 11.83 -3.68
N ALA A 554 -36.48 10.77 -3.53
CA ALA A 554 -35.97 9.39 -3.55
C ALA A 554 -35.34 9.02 -4.90
N PRO A 555 -34.34 8.12 -4.92
CA PRO A 555 -33.73 7.65 -6.16
C PRO A 555 -34.72 6.82 -7.00
N GLN A 556 -34.50 6.78 -8.31
CA GLN A 556 -35.31 6.01 -9.25
C GLN A 556 -35.03 4.50 -9.11
N GLY A 557 -36.01 3.64 -9.43
CA GLY A 557 -35.87 2.18 -9.30
C GLY A 557 -34.65 1.60 -10.03
N ALA A 558 -34.36 2.08 -11.23
CA ALA A 558 -33.19 1.67 -12.02
C ALA A 558 -31.84 1.98 -11.35
N GLN A 559 -31.80 2.93 -10.42
CA GLN A 559 -30.60 3.29 -9.66
C GLN A 559 -30.36 2.38 -8.44
N ILE A 560 -31.31 1.48 -8.14
CA ILE A 560 -31.25 0.56 -7.01
C ILE A 560 -31.19 -0.90 -7.51
N GLU A 561 -31.84 -1.22 -8.62
CA GLU A 561 -31.90 -2.57 -9.18
C GLU A 561 -30.50 -3.16 -9.43
N ASN A 562 -30.19 -4.30 -8.80
CA ASN A 562 -28.88 -4.98 -8.87
C ASN A 562 -27.66 -4.13 -8.46
N LEU A 563 -27.87 -3.03 -7.72
CA LEU A 563 -26.82 -2.10 -7.31
C LEU A 563 -26.66 -1.99 -5.78
N THR A 564 -27.57 -2.60 -5.02
CA THR A 564 -27.55 -2.62 -3.55
C THR A 564 -27.58 -4.04 -3.02
N TRP A 565 -27.13 -4.23 -1.77
CA TRP A 565 -27.12 -5.53 -1.11
C TRP A 565 -28.51 -6.19 -1.11
N TRP A 566 -29.55 -5.39 -0.93
CA TRP A 566 -30.94 -5.86 -0.80
C TRP A 566 -31.63 -6.16 -2.14
N THR A 567 -31.04 -5.70 -3.25
CA THR A 567 -31.58 -5.85 -4.61
C THR A 567 -30.73 -6.77 -5.49
N LEU A 568 -29.76 -7.46 -4.90
CA LEU A 568 -28.99 -8.50 -5.58
C LEU A 568 -29.90 -9.67 -6.00
N PRO A 569 -29.73 -10.19 -7.23
CA PRO A 569 -30.48 -11.35 -7.68
C PRO A 569 -30.01 -12.61 -6.93
N GLN A 570 -30.95 -13.49 -6.59
CA GLN A 570 -30.65 -14.76 -5.88
C GLN A 570 -29.71 -15.69 -6.68
N VAL A 571 -29.71 -15.56 -8.00
CA VAL A 571 -28.78 -16.21 -8.91
C VAL A 571 -28.05 -15.13 -9.69
N LEU A 572 -26.76 -14.94 -9.40
CA LEU A 572 -25.93 -14.00 -10.14
C LEU A 572 -25.73 -14.52 -11.57
N PRO A 573 -26.04 -13.72 -12.61
CA PRO A 573 -25.82 -14.11 -13.99
C PRO A 573 -24.32 -14.08 -14.29
N PHE A 574 -23.59 -15.14 -13.97
CA PHE A 574 -22.22 -15.27 -14.44
C PHE A 574 -22.24 -15.89 -15.84
N ARG A 575 -21.62 -15.20 -16.80
CA ARG A 575 -21.48 -15.67 -18.18
C ARG A 575 -20.48 -16.83 -18.19
N ALA A 576 -20.93 -18.04 -17.90
CA ALA A 576 -20.13 -19.25 -18.08
C ALA A 576 -19.69 -19.30 -19.54
N LYS A 577 -18.38 -19.31 -19.80
CA LYS A 577 -17.85 -19.58 -21.14
C LYS A 577 -18.36 -20.97 -21.55
N ALA A 578 -18.93 -21.07 -22.75
CA ALA A 578 -19.33 -22.34 -23.35
C ALA A 578 -18.11 -23.27 -23.40
N GLY A 579 -18.11 -24.31 -22.57
CA GLY A 579 -17.01 -25.27 -22.44
C GLY A 579 -16.63 -25.64 -21.01
N ASP A 580 -16.97 -24.82 -20.00
CA ASP A 580 -16.69 -25.17 -18.60
C ASP A 580 -17.85 -26.02 -18.05
N GLY A 581 -17.75 -27.34 -18.20
CA GLY A 581 -18.71 -28.33 -17.70
C GLY A 581 -18.75 -28.44 -16.17
N GLN A 582 -18.72 -27.31 -15.45
CA GLN A 582 -18.84 -27.30 -14.00
C GLN A 582 -20.29 -27.59 -13.60
N THR A 583 -20.51 -28.77 -13.02
CA THR A 583 -21.80 -29.14 -12.45
C THR A 583 -22.14 -28.22 -11.26
N PRO A 584 -23.42 -27.89 -11.02
CA PRO A 584 -23.84 -27.06 -9.87
C PRO A 584 -23.29 -27.56 -8.52
N GLN A 585 -23.07 -28.87 -8.40
CA GLN A 585 -22.50 -29.53 -7.24
C GLN A 585 -21.03 -29.12 -6.98
N LYS A 586 -20.22 -28.92 -8.03
CA LYS A 586 -18.83 -28.44 -7.90
C LYS A 586 -18.79 -26.99 -7.41
N HIS A 587 -19.67 -26.12 -7.92
CA HIS A 587 -19.78 -24.74 -7.44
C HIS A 587 -20.16 -24.68 -5.96
N ALA A 588 -21.11 -25.50 -5.51
CA ALA A 588 -21.52 -25.56 -4.12
C ALA A 588 -20.40 -26.07 -3.19
N PHE A 589 -19.60 -27.05 -3.64
CA PHE A 589 -18.45 -27.54 -2.89
C PHE A 589 -17.42 -26.42 -2.65
N TRP A 590 -16.99 -25.73 -3.71
CA TRP A 590 -16.00 -24.65 -3.60
C TRP A 590 -16.49 -23.46 -2.77
N ALA A 591 -17.79 -23.15 -2.83
CA ALA A 591 -18.39 -22.13 -1.99
C ALA A 591 -18.28 -22.49 -0.49
N ARG A 592 -18.50 -23.76 -0.12
CA ARG A 592 -18.31 -24.24 1.27
C ARG A 592 -16.85 -24.19 1.70
N VAL A 593 -15.92 -24.56 0.83
CA VAL A 593 -14.48 -24.47 1.10
C VAL A 593 -14.06 -23.02 1.37
N CYS A 594 -14.56 -22.07 0.56
CA CYS A 594 -14.32 -20.65 0.79
C CYS A 594 -14.90 -20.19 2.13
N GLY A 595 -16.14 -20.60 2.45
CA GLY A 595 -16.78 -20.27 3.73
C GLY A 595 -16.02 -20.79 4.95
N PHE A 596 -15.59 -22.06 4.93
CA PHE A 596 -14.79 -22.64 6.00
C PHE A 596 -13.46 -21.90 6.20
N ASN A 597 -12.74 -21.61 5.11
CA ASN A 597 -11.46 -20.90 5.19
C ASN A 597 -11.62 -19.46 5.70
N ALA A 598 -12.70 -18.76 5.34
CA ALA A 598 -12.96 -17.43 5.87
C ALA A 598 -13.18 -17.45 7.39
N ILE A 599 -13.96 -18.42 7.90
CA ILE A 599 -14.18 -18.58 9.35
C ILE A 599 -12.89 -18.93 10.05
N LEU A 600 -12.13 -19.90 9.52
CA LEU A 600 -10.83 -20.29 10.08
C LEU A 600 -9.88 -19.09 10.18
N LEU A 601 -9.79 -18.30 9.12
CA LEU A 601 -8.94 -17.13 9.08
C LEU A 601 -9.38 -16.05 10.06
N MET A 602 -10.69 -15.81 10.22
CA MET A 602 -11.20 -14.91 11.26
C MET A 602 -10.81 -15.40 12.66
N CYS A 603 -10.97 -16.69 12.95
CA CYS A 603 -10.57 -17.27 14.24
C CYS A 603 -9.07 -17.11 14.51
N ILE A 604 -8.22 -17.38 13.51
CA ILE A 604 -6.77 -17.22 13.62
C ILE A 604 -6.41 -15.76 13.87
N ASN A 605 -6.99 -14.82 13.12
CA ASN A 605 -6.70 -13.40 13.26
C ASN A 605 -7.16 -12.85 14.62
N ILE A 606 -8.35 -13.23 15.11
CA ILE A 606 -8.83 -12.89 16.45
C ILE A 606 -7.91 -13.44 17.53
N PHE A 607 -7.48 -14.70 17.41
CA PHE A 607 -6.53 -15.30 18.35
C PHE A 607 -5.22 -14.50 18.43
N PHE A 608 -4.67 -14.13 17.28
CA PHE A 608 -3.44 -13.33 17.22
C PHE A 608 -3.62 -11.91 17.79
N TYR A 609 -4.74 -11.24 17.52
CA TYR A 609 -5.05 -9.97 18.19
C TYR A 609 -5.14 -10.14 19.70
N ALA A 610 -5.77 -11.20 20.19
CA ALA A 610 -5.89 -11.45 21.63
C ALA A 610 -4.55 -11.79 22.29
N TYR A 611 -3.64 -12.45 21.57
CA TYR A 611 -2.30 -12.79 22.07
C TYR A 611 -1.40 -11.55 22.19
N PHE A 612 -1.50 -10.61 21.25
CA PHE A 612 -0.67 -9.39 21.21
C PHE A 612 -1.36 -8.14 21.76
N ALA A 613 -2.61 -8.22 22.20
CA ALA A 613 -3.29 -7.13 22.91
C ALA A 613 -2.61 -6.90 24.27
#